data_AF-A0A6L7YJ23-F1
#
_entry.id   AF-A0A6L7YJ23-F1
#
_cell.length_a   1.000
_cell.length_b   1.000
_cell.length_c   1.000
_cell.angle_alpha   90.00
_cell.angle_beta   90.00
_cell.angle_gamma   90.00
#
_symmetry.space_group_name_H-M   'P 1'
#
loop_
_entity.id
_entity.type
_entity.pdbx_description
1 polymer ?
#
loop_
_entity_poly.entity_id
_entity_poly.type
_entity_poly.pdbx_seq_one_letter_code
_entity_poly.pdbx_strand_id
1 'polypeptide(L)'
;MAAQTESLPIQRPSEDEQVFIASQWKLIWWRFIRHRIAMGSTVVVLGFYFIALFPEFLAIHDPRAEFATRTFVPPQGVHFFDGFTPTLPYVYGLKGERNPETLGMEWVTDEETRHTIKYFVRGHEYKMFGLIESNWHFMGLDVDTSTAPQPFYPLGTDRMGRDMF
;
A
#
# COMPACT_ATOMS: atom_id res chain seq x y z
N MET A 1 -61.15 -27.43 5.18
CA MET A 1 -61.08 -26.00 5.54
C MET A 1 -59.63 -25.66 5.85
N ALA A 2 -58.91 -25.09 4.88
CA ALA A 2 -57.56 -24.55 5.11
C ALA A 2 -57.72 -23.03 5.23
N ALA A 3 -57.38 -22.49 6.41
CA ALA A 3 -57.39 -21.05 6.64
C ALA A 3 -56.23 -20.42 5.85
N GLN A 4 -56.57 -19.60 4.86
CA GLN A 4 -55.59 -18.75 4.16
C GLN A 4 -55.14 -17.69 5.16
N THR A 5 -53.87 -17.76 5.56
CA THR A 5 -53.25 -16.70 6.36
C THR A 5 -52.78 -15.65 5.36
N GLU A 6 -53.62 -14.64 5.10
CA GLU A 6 -53.18 -13.42 4.41
C GLU A 6 -52.10 -12.76 5.28
N SER A 7 -50.84 -12.88 4.86
CA SER A 7 -49.74 -12.16 5.48
C SER A 7 -49.93 -10.67 5.20
N LEU A 8 -50.28 -9.91 6.24
CA LEU A 8 -50.39 -8.46 6.17
C LEU A 8 -49.09 -7.84 5.61
N PRO A 9 -49.18 -6.86 4.70
CA PRO A 9 -48.00 -6.21 4.17
C PRO A 9 -47.28 -5.46 5.30
N ILE A 10 -46.01 -5.78 5.51
CA ILE A 10 -45.14 -5.06 6.45
C ILE A 10 -44.95 -3.65 5.90
N GLN A 11 -45.78 -2.70 6.32
CA GLN A 11 -45.59 -1.29 6.02
C GLN A 11 -44.35 -0.82 6.77
N ARG A 12 -43.33 -0.37 6.02
CA ARG A 12 -42.15 0.26 6.62
C ARG A 12 -42.56 1.64 7.13
N PRO A 13 -42.18 2.03 8.36
CA PRO A 13 -42.54 3.33 8.93
C PRO A 13 -42.01 4.47 8.06
N SER A 14 -42.76 5.58 8.03
CA SER A 14 -42.40 6.79 7.29
C SER A 14 -41.07 7.39 7.79
N GLU A 15 -40.33 8.14 6.94
CA GLU A 15 -39.03 8.71 7.34
C GLU A 15 -39.12 9.59 8.58
N ASP A 16 -40.24 10.30 8.74
CA ASP A 16 -40.53 11.16 9.89
C ASP A 16 -40.78 10.36 11.19
N GLU A 17 -41.48 9.23 11.13
CA GLU A 17 -41.63 8.31 12.28
C GLU A 17 -40.30 7.65 12.66
N GLN A 18 -39.46 7.32 11.67
CA GLN A 18 -38.14 6.74 11.91
C GLN A 18 -37.19 7.72 12.62
N VAL A 19 -37.34 9.03 12.43
CA VAL A 19 -36.62 10.06 13.18
C VAL A 19 -37.13 10.15 14.63
N PHE A 20 -38.43 10.00 14.86
CA PHE A 20 -39.03 10.13 16.18
C PHE A 20 -38.76 8.94 17.12
N ILE A 21 -38.57 7.73 16.57
CA ILE A 21 -38.25 6.49 17.31
C ILE A 21 -36.73 6.24 17.38
N ALA A 22 -35.92 7.03 16.68
CA ALA A 22 -34.47 6.83 16.61
C ALA A 22 -33.79 7.04 17.97
N SER A 23 -32.86 6.13 18.32
CA SER A 23 -31.98 6.37 19.45
C SER A 23 -31.09 7.59 19.20
N GLN A 24 -30.69 8.28 20.27
CA GLN A 24 -29.85 9.49 20.21
C GLN A 24 -28.57 9.27 19.37
N TRP A 25 -27.97 8.08 19.46
CA TRP A 25 -26.81 7.69 18.65
C TRP A 25 -27.08 7.68 17.15
N LYS A 26 -28.27 7.21 16.74
CA LYS A 26 -28.67 7.17 15.34
C LYS A 26 -28.85 8.60 14.80
N LEU A 27 -29.43 9.50 15.59
CA LEU A 27 -29.57 10.92 15.24
C LEU A 27 -28.21 11.61 15.11
N ILE A 28 -27.27 11.34 16.02
CA ILE A 28 -25.89 11.85 15.95
C ILE A 28 -25.20 11.35 14.69
N TRP A 29 -25.27 10.04 14.41
CA TRP A 29 -24.66 9.45 13.21
C TRP A 29 -25.25 10.04 11.92
N TRP A 30 -26.57 10.19 11.83
CA TRP A 30 -27.23 10.80 10.68
C TRP A 30 -26.83 12.26 10.47
N ARG A 31 -26.68 13.03 11.55
CA ARG A 31 -26.19 14.41 11.47
C ARG A 31 -24.72 14.45 11.03
N PHE A 32 -23.92 13.50 11.50
CA PHE A 32 -22.51 13.37 11.14
C PHE A 32 -22.31 13.05 9.66
N ILE A 33 -23.01 12.05 9.11
CA ILE A 33 -22.87 11.66 7.70
C ILE A 33 -23.36 12.73 6.72
N ARG A 34 -24.24 13.65 7.14
CA ARG A 34 -24.61 14.81 6.31
C ARG A 34 -23.49 15.86 6.20
N HIS A 35 -22.53 15.88 7.12
CA HIS A 35 -21.47 16.89 7.14
C HIS A 35 -20.27 16.46 6.28
N ARG A 36 -20.18 17.01 5.07
CA ARG A 36 -19.16 16.61 4.06
C ARG A 36 -17.72 16.71 4.59
N ILE A 37 -17.40 17.76 5.36
CA ILE A 37 -16.06 17.92 5.95
C ILE A 37 -15.80 16.85 7.01
N ALA A 38 -16.80 16.50 7.82
CA ALA A 38 -16.61 15.52 8.89
C ALA A 38 -16.37 14.13 8.29
N MET A 39 -17.09 13.81 7.22
CA MET A 39 -16.87 12.59 6.44
C MET A 39 -15.49 12.59 5.77
N GLY A 40 -15.06 13.70 5.18
CA GLY A 40 -13.71 13.84 4.62
C GLY A 40 -12.61 13.58 5.66
N SER A 41 -12.69 14.23 6.83
CA SER A 41 -11.75 14.01 7.94
C SER A 41 -11.76 12.56 8.43
N THR A 42 -12.93 11.92 8.47
CA THR A 42 -13.06 10.51 8.87
C THR A 42 -12.30 9.59 7.92
N VAL A 43 -12.43 9.80 6.61
CA VAL A 43 -11.69 9.02 5.60
C VAL A 43 -10.19 9.17 5.80
N VAL A 44 -9.70 10.39 6.04
CA VAL A 44 -8.27 10.64 6.28
C VAL A 44 -7.78 9.92 7.55
N VAL A 45 -8.53 10.02 8.65
CA VAL A 45 -8.20 9.34 9.91
C VAL A 45 -8.18 7.82 9.73
N LEU A 46 -9.19 7.26 9.06
CA LEU A 46 -9.22 5.84 8.74
C LEU A 46 -8.04 5.41 7.86
N GLY A 47 -7.62 6.26 6.92
CA GLY A 47 -6.41 6.04 6.11
C GLY A 47 -5.15 5.93 6.96
N PHE A 48 -4.96 6.83 7.94
CA PHE A 48 -3.82 6.72 8.86
C PHE A 48 -3.86 5.47 9.72
N TYR A 49 -5.04 5.11 10.25
CA TYR A 49 -5.19 3.86 11.00
C TYR A 49 -4.91 2.64 10.13
N PHE A 50 -5.29 2.65 8.86
CA PHE A 50 -4.99 1.56 7.93
C PHE A 50 -3.48 1.40 7.74
N ILE A 51 -2.74 2.50 7.50
CA ILE A 51 -1.28 2.47 7.36
C ILE A 51 -0.62 1.94 8.65
N ALA A 52 -1.08 2.39 9.82
CA ALA A 52 -0.54 1.97 11.11
C ALA A 52 -0.87 0.50 11.46
N LEU A 53 -2.00 -0.02 10.99
CA LEU A 53 -2.46 -1.37 11.29
C LEU A 53 -1.83 -2.42 10.35
N PHE A 54 -1.48 -2.03 9.12
CA PHE A 54 -0.94 -2.93 8.11
C PHE A 54 0.47 -2.54 7.62
N PRO A 55 1.44 -2.28 8.52
CA PRO A 55 2.76 -1.81 8.11
C PRO A 55 3.50 -2.83 7.23
N GLU A 56 3.40 -4.12 7.54
CA GLU A 56 4.06 -5.20 6.79
C GLU A 56 3.47 -5.39 5.39
N PHE A 57 2.17 -5.13 5.21
CA PHE A 57 1.52 -5.16 3.89
C PHE A 57 1.95 -3.97 3.03
N LEU A 58 2.20 -2.80 3.62
CA LEU A 58 2.67 -1.61 2.90
C LEU A 58 4.19 -1.61 2.69
N ALA A 59 4.95 -2.35 3.49
CA ALA A 59 6.39 -2.45 3.37
C ALA A 59 6.80 -3.08 2.03
N ILE A 60 7.71 -2.41 1.33
CA ILE A 60 8.26 -2.87 0.05
C ILE A 60 9.39 -3.88 0.30
N HIS A 61 10.16 -3.66 1.37
CA HIS A 61 11.29 -4.49 1.79
C HIS A 61 11.10 -4.97 3.22
N ASP A 62 11.81 -6.05 3.57
CA ASP A 62 11.94 -6.45 4.97
C ASP A 62 12.82 -5.42 5.70
N PRO A 63 12.31 -4.72 6.73
CA PRO A 63 13.08 -3.71 7.48
C PRO A 63 14.27 -4.30 8.24
N ARG A 64 14.33 -5.62 8.39
CA ARG A 64 15.44 -6.35 9.03
C ARG A 64 16.44 -6.92 8.03
N ALA A 65 16.12 -6.93 6.73
CA ALA A 65 17.03 -7.42 5.72
C ALA A 65 18.13 -6.37 5.44
N GLU A 66 19.37 -6.83 5.43
CA GLU A 66 20.53 -6.00 5.12
C GLU A 66 21.13 -6.43 3.78
N PHE A 67 21.41 -5.46 2.90
CA PHE A 67 21.97 -5.70 1.58
C PHE A 67 23.31 -4.97 1.46
N ALA A 68 24.37 -5.59 1.99
CA ALA A 68 25.72 -5.00 2.00
C ALA A 68 26.23 -4.60 0.60
N THR A 69 25.78 -5.30 -0.45
CA THR A 69 26.11 -4.98 -1.85
C THR A 69 25.39 -3.74 -2.38
N ARG A 70 24.33 -3.27 -1.70
CA ARG A 70 23.47 -2.14 -2.10
C ARG A 70 23.59 -0.96 -1.16
N THR A 71 24.83 -0.63 -0.81
CA THR A 71 25.14 0.46 0.13
C THR A 71 25.13 1.82 -0.59
N PHE A 72 24.52 2.84 0.03
CA PHE A 72 24.43 4.21 -0.50
C PHE A 72 23.84 4.31 -1.92
N VAL A 73 22.80 3.55 -2.19
CA VAL A 73 22.05 3.63 -3.45
C VAL A 73 21.32 4.98 -3.48
N PRO A 74 21.40 5.75 -4.58
CA PRO A 74 20.65 7.00 -4.70
C PRO A 74 19.13 6.76 -4.81
N PRO A 75 18.31 7.77 -4.52
CA PRO A 75 16.86 7.72 -4.74
C PRO A 75 16.51 7.34 -6.18
N GLN A 76 15.63 6.35 -6.35
CA GLN A 76 15.18 5.89 -7.66
C GLN A 76 13.86 6.58 -8.07
N GLY A 77 13.88 7.25 -9.21
CA GLY A 77 12.71 7.89 -9.80
C GLY A 77 11.74 6.89 -10.44
N VAL A 78 10.44 7.11 -10.24
CA VAL A 78 9.37 6.37 -10.92
C VAL A 78 9.04 7.07 -12.24
N HIS A 79 9.06 6.31 -13.32
CA HIS A 79 8.77 6.79 -14.67
C HIS A 79 7.38 6.31 -15.09
N PHE A 80 6.59 7.21 -15.69
CA PHE A 80 5.22 6.93 -16.13
C PHE A 80 5.06 6.94 -17.65
N PHE A 81 6.10 7.40 -18.35
CA PHE A 81 6.10 7.56 -19.79
C PHE A 81 7.38 6.98 -20.39
N ASP A 82 7.27 6.44 -21.58
CA ASP A 82 8.40 6.10 -22.45
C ASP A 82 8.34 7.03 -23.66
N GLY A 83 9.10 8.13 -23.58
CA GLY A 83 8.94 9.26 -24.50
C GLY A 83 7.53 9.87 -24.41
N PHE A 84 6.73 9.72 -25.48
CA PHE A 84 5.35 10.23 -25.56
C PHE A 84 4.29 9.17 -25.26
N THR A 85 4.69 7.92 -25.05
CA THR A 85 3.74 6.83 -24.82
C THR A 85 3.51 6.64 -23.33
N PRO A 86 2.25 6.69 -22.84
CA PRO A 86 1.95 6.38 -21.45
C PRO A 86 2.17 4.88 -21.18
N THR A 87 2.88 4.58 -20.10
CA THR A 87 3.20 3.21 -19.68
C THR A 87 2.76 2.97 -18.24
N LEU A 88 2.76 1.71 -17.82
CA LEU A 88 2.68 1.40 -16.39
C LEU A 88 3.87 2.04 -15.66
N PRO A 89 3.73 2.45 -14.39
CA PRO A 89 4.83 3.01 -13.63
C PRO A 89 6.00 2.03 -13.59
N TYR A 90 7.21 2.48 -13.91
CA TYR A 90 8.39 1.64 -13.95
C TYR A 90 9.63 2.35 -13.38
N VAL A 91 10.64 1.57 -13.04
CA VAL A 91 11.92 2.02 -12.51
C VAL A 91 13.03 1.35 -13.31
N TYR A 92 14.10 2.10 -13.59
CA TYR A 92 15.27 1.55 -14.25
C TYR A 92 16.12 0.70 -13.31
N GLY A 93 16.86 -0.25 -13.89
CA GLY A 93 17.83 -1.02 -13.16
C GLY A 93 18.97 -0.16 -12.64
N LEU A 94 19.70 -0.69 -11.67
CA LEU A 94 20.90 -0.06 -11.14
C LEU A 94 22.08 -1.00 -11.29
N LYS A 95 23.16 -0.46 -11.83
CA LYS A 95 24.45 -1.11 -11.89
C LYS A 95 25.37 -0.47 -10.87
N GLY A 96 25.77 -1.27 -9.87
CA GLY A 96 26.76 -0.85 -8.88
C GLY A 96 28.13 -1.37 -9.27
N GLU A 97 29.10 -0.49 -9.42
CA GLU A 97 30.50 -0.86 -9.65
C GLU A 97 31.37 -0.26 -8.54
N ARG A 98 32.41 -1.00 -8.15
CA ARG A 98 33.34 -0.52 -7.13
C ARG A 98 34.45 0.27 -7.82
N ASN A 99 34.58 1.54 -7.46
CA ASN A 99 35.65 2.38 -7.99
C ASN A 99 37.02 1.83 -7.50
N PRO A 100 37.97 1.52 -8.39
CA PRO A 100 39.24 0.90 -8.03
C PRO A 100 40.17 1.83 -7.23
N GLU A 101 40.01 3.15 -7.35
CA GLU A 101 40.84 4.14 -6.66
C GLU A 101 40.29 4.51 -5.29
N THR A 102 38.98 4.79 -5.20
CA THR A 102 38.33 5.21 -3.95
C THR A 102 37.82 4.03 -3.12
N LEU A 103 37.73 2.84 -3.72
CA LEU A 103 37.10 1.64 -3.17
C LEU A 103 35.64 1.83 -2.74
N GLY A 104 35.01 2.94 -3.13
CA GLY A 104 33.61 3.24 -2.91
C GLY A 104 32.70 2.55 -3.92
N MET A 105 31.43 2.38 -3.57
CA MET A 105 30.40 1.93 -4.51
C MET A 105 29.90 3.12 -5.31
N GLU A 106 29.98 3.04 -6.63
CA GLU A 106 29.38 3.99 -7.56
C GLU A 106 28.18 3.34 -8.24
N TRP A 107 27.09 4.09 -8.34
CA TRP A 107 25.82 3.62 -8.88
C TRP A 107 25.51 4.33 -10.19
N VAL A 108 25.26 3.56 -11.23
CA VAL A 108 24.84 4.05 -12.54
C VAL A 108 23.49 3.44 -12.88
N THR A 109 22.58 4.26 -13.38
CA THR A 109 21.28 3.80 -13.89
C THR A 109 21.50 2.99 -15.17
N ASP A 110 20.99 1.76 -15.19
CA ASP A 110 20.96 0.92 -16.37
C ASP A 110 19.60 1.10 -17.07
N GLU A 111 19.60 1.84 -18.19
CA GLU A 111 18.38 2.13 -18.96
C GLU A 111 17.90 0.93 -19.79
N GLU A 112 18.73 -0.10 -19.97
CA GLU A 112 18.36 -1.32 -20.71
C GLU A 112 17.42 -2.21 -19.89
N THR A 113 17.58 -2.21 -18.57
CA THR A 113 16.75 -3.00 -17.67
C THR A 113 15.64 -2.15 -17.05
N ARG A 114 14.38 -2.57 -17.27
CA ARG A 114 13.18 -1.89 -16.77
C ARG A 114 12.40 -2.81 -15.86
N HIS A 115 12.02 -2.30 -14.69
CA HIS A 115 11.20 -3.01 -13.72
C HIS A 115 9.87 -2.29 -13.52
N THR A 116 8.78 -2.93 -13.93
CA THR A 116 7.43 -2.39 -13.77
C THR A 116 6.98 -2.50 -12.32
N ILE A 117 6.35 -1.44 -11.79
CA ILE A 117 5.72 -1.45 -10.48
C ILE A 117 4.35 -2.12 -10.60
N LYS A 118 4.14 -3.17 -9.81
CA LYS A 118 2.87 -3.89 -9.70
C LYS A 118 2.28 -3.73 -8.31
N TYR A 119 0.96 -3.79 -8.25
CA TYR A 119 0.21 -3.80 -6.99
C TYR A 119 -0.17 -5.22 -6.60
N PHE A 120 -0.33 -5.47 -5.30
CA PHE A 120 -0.68 -6.78 -4.75
C PHE A 120 0.29 -7.87 -5.25
N VAL A 121 1.57 -7.71 -4.93
CA VAL A 121 2.62 -8.66 -5.31
C VAL A 121 2.88 -9.64 -4.16
N ARG A 122 3.51 -10.77 -4.49
CA ARG A 122 4.06 -11.67 -3.48
C ARG A 122 5.52 -11.34 -3.23
N GLY A 123 5.90 -11.26 -1.97
CA GLY A 123 7.24 -10.87 -1.54
C GLY A 123 7.70 -11.66 -0.33
N HIS A 124 8.37 -10.99 0.60
CA HIS A 124 8.91 -11.62 1.80
C HIS A 124 7.79 -12.07 2.74
N GLU A 125 8.05 -13.14 3.49
CA GLU A 125 7.08 -13.62 4.48
C GLU A 125 7.08 -12.72 5.71
N TYR A 126 5.89 -12.41 6.21
CA TYR A 126 5.68 -11.65 7.44
C TYR A 126 4.53 -12.23 8.26
N LYS A 127 4.43 -11.81 9.52
CA LYS A 127 3.38 -12.26 10.45
C LYS A 127 2.51 -11.10 10.86
N MET A 128 1.37 -10.96 10.18
CA MET A 128 0.39 -9.92 10.50
C MET A 128 -0.11 -10.12 11.93
N PHE A 129 0.08 -9.08 12.75
CA PHE A 129 -0.18 -9.09 14.20
C PHE A 129 0.53 -10.22 14.98
N GLY A 130 1.60 -10.79 14.42
CA GLY A 130 2.31 -11.93 14.99
C GLY A 130 1.60 -13.28 14.87
N LEU A 131 0.43 -13.34 14.21
CA LEU A 131 -0.43 -14.54 14.19
C LEU A 131 -0.67 -15.09 12.79
N ILE A 132 -0.87 -14.22 11.80
CA ILE A 132 -1.28 -14.62 10.45
C ILE A 132 -0.07 -14.51 9.52
N GLU A 133 0.43 -15.64 9.05
CA GLU A 133 1.49 -15.69 8.03
C GLU A 133 0.92 -15.22 6.68
N SER A 134 1.58 -14.24 6.09
CA SER A 134 1.22 -13.66 4.79
C SER A 134 2.50 -13.25 4.05
N ASN A 135 2.41 -13.17 2.74
CA ASN A 135 3.47 -12.73 1.84
C ASN A 135 2.95 -11.75 0.78
N TRP A 136 1.74 -11.22 0.97
CA TRP A 136 1.16 -10.22 0.07
C TRP A 136 1.63 -8.83 0.47
N HIS A 137 2.11 -8.07 -0.51
CA HIS A 137 2.48 -6.66 -0.34
C HIS A 137 1.69 -5.78 -1.30
N PHE A 138 1.37 -4.57 -0.86
CA PHE A 138 0.58 -3.63 -1.65
C PHE A 138 1.29 -3.25 -2.95
N MET A 139 2.61 -3.09 -2.92
CA MET A 139 3.41 -2.63 -4.05
C MET A 139 4.75 -3.36 -4.09
N GLY A 140 5.21 -3.69 -5.28
CA GLY A 140 6.58 -4.15 -5.53
C GLY A 140 6.89 -4.19 -7.01
N LEU A 141 8.08 -4.67 -7.36
CA LEU A 141 8.52 -4.75 -8.75
C LEU A 141 8.09 -6.06 -9.39
N ASP A 142 7.98 -6.06 -10.72
CA ASP A 142 7.78 -7.24 -11.57
C ASP A 142 9.05 -8.10 -11.68
N VAL A 143 9.64 -8.40 -10.52
CA VAL A 143 10.77 -9.30 -10.38
C VAL A 143 10.49 -10.16 -9.18
N ASP A 144 10.73 -11.46 -9.31
CA ASP A 144 10.54 -12.39 -8.21
C ASP A 144 11.48 -12.02 -7.05
N THR A 145 10.89 -11.37 -6.05
CA THR A 145 11.59 -10.82 -4.88
C THR A 145 12.17 -11.95 -4.01
N SER A 146 11.74 -13.21 -4.23
CA SER A 146 12.25 -14.39 -3.55
C SER A 146 13.64 -14.84 -4.01
N THR A 147 14.01 -14.54 -5.26
CA THR A 147 15.22 -15.13 -5.89
C THR A 147 16.34 -14.10 -6.06
N ALA A 148 15.99 -12.82 -6.25
CA ALA A 148 16.94 -11.73 -6.19
C ALA A 148 16.25 -10.51 -5.57
N PRO A 149 16.78 -9.92 -4.49
CA PRO A 149 16.34 -8.62 -4.07
C PRO A 149 16.70 -7.66 -5.21
N GLN A 150 15.71 -7.29 -6.01
CA GLN A 150 15.71 -6.07 -6.81
C GLN A 150 14.89 -5.04 -6.04
N PRO A 151 15.43 -4.48 -4.94
CA PRO A 151 14.72 -3.52 -4.15
C PRO A 151 14.56 -2.22 -4.91
N PHE A 152 13.31 -1.80 -5.03
CA PHE A 152 12.94 -0.44 -5.38
C PHE A 152 13.20 0.47 -4.18
N TYR A 153 14.13 1.40 -4.31
CA TYR A 153 14.49 2.35 -3.27
C TYR A 153 14.04 3.76 -3.64
N PRO A 154 12.78 4.14 -3.36
CA PRO A 154 12.28 5.47 -3.70
C PRO A 154 13.10 6.60 -3.06
N LEU A 155 13.65 6.36 -1.87
CA LEU A 155 14.46 7.33 -1.11
C LEU A 155 15.95 6.94 -1.00
N GLY A 156 16.37 5.88 -1.70
CA GLY A 156 17.75 5.37 -1.62
C GLY A 156 18.00 4.48 -0.40
N THR A 157 19.28 4.18 -0.14
CA THR A 157 19.71 3.32 0.97
C THR A 157 20.73 3.95 1.91
N ASP A 158 20.76 3.44 3.15
CA ASP A 158 21.77 3.77 4.15
C ASP A 158 23.09 2.98 3.97
N ARG A 159 23.99 3.12 4.96
CA ARG A 159 25.29 2.42 4.99
C ARG A 159 25.19 0.89 5.12
N MET A 160 24.02 0.36 5.47
CA MET A 160 23.73 -1.07 5.62
C MET A 160 22.93 -1.60 4.41
N GLY A 161 22.63 -0.74 3.43
CA GLY A 161 21.80 -1.08 2.29
C GLY A 161 20.31 -1.24 2.63
N ARG A 162 19.88 -0.69 3.77
CA ARG A 162 18.47 -0.61 4.15
C ARG A 162 17.84 0.61 3.51
N ASP A 163 16.55 0.52 3.21
CA ASP A 163 15.82 1.66 2.67
C ASP A 163 15.71 2.80 3.69
N MET A 164 15.60 4.03 3.17
CA MET A 164 15.48 5.24 3.97
C MET A 164 14.02 5.71 4.18
N PHE A 165 13.05 4.79 4.05
CA PHE A 165 11.61 5.09 4.13
C PHE A 165 11.13 5.44 5.55
#